data_AF-A0A369N6E3-F1
#
_entry.id   AF-A0A369N6E3-F1
#
_cell.length_a   1.000
_cell.length_b   1.000
_cell.length_c   1.000
_cell.angle_alpha   90.00
_cell.angle_beta   90.00
_cell.angle_gamma   90.00
#
_symmetry.space_group_name_H-M   'P 1'
#
loop_
_entity.id
_entity.type
_entity.pdbx_description
1 polymer ?
#
loop_
_entity_poly.entity_id
_entity_poly.type
_entity_poly.pdbx_seq_one_letter_code
_entity_poly.pdbx_strand_id
1 'polypeptide(L)'
;MAYQNKLLFRDDTNDDGSTPSHGGTYQSPDIISHDQIADPQTELSGSYARDVNQQVSSGSKTNFVYTRVKSLDSSPQEGYLRLYRAGVSLFMTPSVWRGNAMKTPAGDPFVKVSATSKGDVAVGVTPFVLDATASNRFCLVGIANTDRTETVPEDFRTYDEFVVWVHQNPGVCVRNLNVIGTTKTNYEQLDGLKNPEDTPRHAAFYLTATNVPVGTTIGMQCEPAKLEASVVTSSETETLSAAVPAVPPHFDGFVRVWAVLPPSEPSWPDDARLDLDYGVEMAPSMQSHQWGVHPREVLCAADASLFNSAFRLVMVGSCGTIFKSA
;
A
#
# COMPACT_ATOMS: atom_id res chain seq x y z
N MET A 1 17.03 -19.93 -6.29
CA MET A 1 16.65 -18.95 -7.34
C MET A 1 16.34 -17.65 -6.62
N ALA A 2 16.75 -16.51 -7.16
CA ALA A 2 16.79 -15.23 -6.44
C ALA A 2 15.86 -14.20 -7.09
N TYR A 3 15.53 -13.15 -6.33
CA TYR A 3 14.93 -11.94 -6.88
C TYR A 3 15.86 -11.32 -7.93
N GLN A 4 15.27 -10.63 -8.90
CA GLN A 4 16.04 -9.89 -9.90
C GLN A 4 16.52 -8.57 -9.29
N ASN A 5 17.60 -8.63 -8.51
CA ASN A 5 18.14 -7.46 -7.82
C ASN A 5 18.84 -6.44 -8.74
N LYS A 6 18.89 -6.73 -10.05
CA LYS A 6 19.39 -5.80 -11.07
C LYS A 6 18.29 -4.97 -11.72
N LEU A 7 17.02 -5.28 -11.43
CA LEU A 7 15.87 -4.47 -11.84
C LEU A 7 15.25 -3.89 -10.57
N LEU A 8 15.10 -2.57 -10.57
CA LEU A 8 14.50 -1.81 -9.49
C LEU A 8 13.01 -1.65 -9.74
N PHE A 9 12.22 -2.22 -8.84
CA PHE A 9 10.92 -1.71 -8.48
C PHE A 9 11.12 -0.68 -7.36
N ARG A 10 10.69 0.55 -7.58
CA ARG A 10 10.86 1.60 -6.56
C ARG A 10 9.85 1.49 -5.45
N ASP A 11 10.27 1.82 -4.23
CA ASP A 11 9.36 2.03 -3.10
C ASP A 11 8.63 3.37 -3.19
N ASP A 12 9.30 4.41 -3.69
CA ASP A 12 8.71 5.74 -3.95
C ASP A 12 9.35 6.42 -5.18
N THR A 13 8.95 7.66 -5.49
CA THR A 13 9.50 8.37 -6.67
C THR A 13 10.98 8.77 -6.54
N ASN A 14 11.54 8.77 -5.32
CA ASN A 14 12.91 9.17 -5.01
C ASN A 14 13.86 7.97 -4.87
N ASP A 15 13.35 6.74 -4.81
CA ASP A 15 14.15 5.53 -4.74
C ASP A 15 15.12 5.42 -5.93
N ASP A 16 16.41 5.39 -5.61
CA ASP A 16 17.52 5.37 -6.56
C ASP A 16 18.11 3.96 -6.77
N GLY A 17 17.59 2.97 -6.05
CA GLY A 17 18.06 1.59 -6.04
C GLY A 17 19.18 1.31 -5.04
N SER A 18 19.40 2.18 -4.04
CA SER A 18 20.22 1.85 -2.88
C SER A 18 19.66 0.64 -2.14
N THR A 19 20.52 -0.12 -1.45
CA THR A 19 20.08 -1.23 -0.60
C THR A 19 20.73 -1.08 0.79
N PRO A 20 19.92 -0.90 1.86
CA PRO A 20 18.48 -0.78 1.81
C PRO A 20 17.99 0.48 1.07
N SER A 21 16.76 0.43 0.56
CA SER A 21 16.06 1.62 0.05
C SER A 21 15.64 2.54 1.21
N HIS A 22 15.29 3.79 0.89
CA HIS A 22 14.97 4.83 1.86
C HIS A 22 13.51 5.32 1.78
N GLY A 23 12.70 4.76 0.88
CA GLY A 23 11.34 5.20 0.62
C GLY A 23 10.28 4.57 1.54
N GLY A 24 9.01 4.91 1.30
CA GLY A 24 7.88 4.32 2.02
C GLY A 24 7.45 2.98 1.43
N THR A 25 7.07 2.02 2.28
CA THR A 25 6.79 0.64 1.85
C THR A 25 5.60 0.50 0.88
N TYR A 26 4.57 1.35 0.95
CA TYR A 26 3.26 1.13 0.29
C TYR A 26 2.92 2.05 -0.88
N GLN A 27 3.90 2.81 -1.37
CA GLN A 27 3.66 3.93 -2.28
C GLN A 27 4.37 3.76 -3.63
N SER A 28 4.68 2.51 -4.00
CA SER A 28 5.45 2.25 -5.21
C SER A 28 4.83 2.93 -6.44
N PRO A 29 5.55 3.80 -7.15
CA PRO A 29 5.08 4.44 -8.39
C PRO A 29 5.21 3.52 -9.60
N ASP A 30 5.62 2.27 -9.40
CA ASP A 30 5.98 1.32 -10.44
C ASP A 30 4.95 0.18 -10.59
N ILE A 31 3.91 0.17 -9.74
CA ILE A 31 2.65 -0.51 -9.94
C ILE A 31 1.61 0.55 -10.31
N ILE A 32 1.02 0.48 -11.51
CA ILE A 32 0.29 1.62 -12.09
C ILE A 32 -1.06 1.15 -12.60
N SER A 33 -2.14 1.49 -11.89
CA SER A 33 -3.47 1.41 -12.49
C SER A 33 -3.64 2.57 -13.47
N HIS A 34 -4.15 2.29 -14.67
CA HIS A 34 -4.36 3.30 -15.69
C HIS A 34 -5.39 2.81 -16.71
N ASP A 35 -6.07 3.71 -17.39
CA ASP A 35 -6.78 3.40 -18.63
C ASP A 35 -5.85 2.72 -19.65
N GLN A 36 -6.42 2.07 -20.66
CA GLN A 36 -5.64 1.40 -21.69
C GLN A 36 -4.69 2.37 -22.39
N ILE A 37 -3.40 2.04 -22.39
CA ILE A 37 -2.34 2.86 -23.00
C ILE A 37 -1.97 2.26 -24.35
N ALA A 38 -1.94 3.09 -25.40
CA ALA A 38 -1.63 2.64 -26.75
C ALA A 38 -0.15 2.23 -26.92
N ASP A 39 0.77 2.97 -26.29
CA ASP A 39 2.20 2.66 -26.22
C ASP A 39 2.70 2.74 -24.76
N PRO A 40 2.50 1.68 -23.96
CA PRO A 40 2.87 1.68 -22.56
C PRO A 40 4.36 1.91 -22.33
N GLN A 41 5.22 1.40 -23.22
CA GLN A 41 6.66 1.57 -23.07
C GLN A 41 7.05 3.04 -23.16
N THR A 42 6.60 3.77 -24.18
CA THR A 42 6.92 5.20 -24.34
C THR A 42 6.29 6.04 -23.22
N GLU A 43 5.02 5.83 -22.90
CA GLU A 43 4.29 6.66 -21.94
C GLU A 43 4.75 6.43 -20.48
N LEU A 44 4.90 5.17 -20.07
CA LEU A 44 5.25 4.84 -18.68
C LEU A 44 6.74 4.96 -18.41
N SER A 45 7.62 4.86 -19.41
CA SER A 45 9.03 5.23 -19.23
C SER A 45 9.21 6.76 -19.18
N GLY A 46 8.51 7.51 -20.05
CA GLY A 46 8.56 8.97 -20.07
C GLY A 46 8.01 9.65 -18.81
N SER A 47 7.16 8.95 -18.06
CA SER A 47 6.59 9.42 -16.80
C SER A 47 7.32 8.92 -15.55
N TYR A 48 8.51 8.32 -15.67
CA TYR A 48 9.19 7.67 -14.55
C TYR A 48 9.39 8.55 -13.32
N ALA A 49 9.63 9.85 -13.50
CA ALA A 49 9.80 10.81 -12.40
C ALA A 49 8.50 11.18 -11.65
N ARG A 50 7.34 10.61 -12.01
CA ARG A 50 6.04 10.93 -11.41
C ARG A 50 5.27 9.64 -11.10
N ASP A 51 4.43 9.71 -10.07
CA ASP A 51 3.34 8.75 -9.90
C ASP A 51 2.20 9.15 -10.84
N VAL A 52 1.89 8.29 -11.81
CA VAL A 52 0.81 8.47 -12.80
C VAL A 52 -0.34 7.49 -12.57
N ASN A 53 -0.34 6.80 -11.44
CA ASN A 53 -1.39 5.86 -11.10
C ASN A 53 -2.75 6.56 -11.00
N GLN A 54 -3.71 6.00 -11.70
CA GLN A 54 -5.12 6.34 -11.62
C GLN A 54 -5.82 5.47 -10.56
N GLN A 55 -7.00 5.92 -10.18
CA GLN A 55 -7.89 5.21 -9.27
C GLN A 55 -8.54 3.98 -9.93
N VAL A 56 -8.79 2.95 -9.13
CA VAL A 56 -9.48 1.72 -9.55
C VAL A 56 -10.99 1.94 -9.50
N SER A 57 -11.69 1.59 -10.58
CA SER A 57 -13.15 1.57 -10.58
C SER A 57 -13.66 0.28 -9.93
N SER A 58 -14.29 0.40 -8.75
CA SER A 58 -14.88 -0.73 -8.01
C SER A 58 -15.95 -1.50 -8.79
N GLY A 59 -16.66 -0.82 -9.71
CA GLY A 59 -17.67 -1.42 -10.58
C GLY A 59 -17.11 -2.09 -11.85
N SER A 60 -15.78 -2.09 -12.05
CA SER A 60 -15.15 -2.58 -13.27
C SER A 60 -14.50 -3.95 -13.10
N LYS A 61 -14.67 -4.80 -14.11
CA LYS A 61 -13.96 -6.09 -14.23
C LYS A 61 -12.61 -5.99 -14.92
N THR A 62 -12.31 -4.83 -15.51
CA THR A 62 -11.20 -4.64 -16.45
C THR A 62 -10.35 -3.42 -16.08
N ASN A 63 -10.02 -3.27 -14.79
CA ASN A 63 -9.03 -2.27 -14.41
C ASN A 63 -7.65 -2.77 -14.86
N PHE A 64 -6.96 -2.03 -15.72
CA PHE A 64 -5.61 -2.38 -16.16
C PHE A 64 -4.59 -1.93 -15.11
N VAL A 65 -3.63 -2.80 -14.84
CA VAL A 65 -2.50 -2.53 -13.94
C VAL A 65 -1.21 -2.85 -14.67
N TYR A 66 -0.45 -1.82 -15.00
CA TYR A 66 0.87 -1.90 -15.61
C TYR A 66 1.95 -1.98 -14.54
N THR A 67 3.11 -2.47 -14.94
CA THR A 67 4.32 -2.45 -14.13
C THR A 67 5.49 -1.89 -14.93
N ARG A 68 6.42 -1.24 -14.24
CA ARG A 68 7.69 -0.81 -14.83
C ARG A 68 8.83 -1.02 -13.85
N VAL A 69 10.04 -1.18 -14.35
CA VAL A 69 11.25 -1.33 -13.54
C VAL A 69 12.40 -0.54 -14.17
N LYS A 70 13.41 -0.18 -13.37
CA LYS A 70 14.63 0.46 -13.87
C LYS A 70 15.83 -0.47 -13.74
N SER A 71 16.65 -0.57 -14.78
CA SER A 71 17.88 -1.35 -14.70
C SER A 71 18.92 -0.66 -13.81
N LEU A 72 19.49 -1.42 -12.87
CA LEU A 72 20.62 -1.00 -12.03
C LEU A 72 21.98 -1.42 -12.63
N ASP A 73 21.96 -2.29 -13.63
CA ASP A 73 23.14 -2.93 -14.22
C ASP A 73 23.35 -2.46 -15.68
N SER A 74 24.61 -2.37 -16.09
CA SER A 74 25.02 -2.00 -17.46
C SER A 74 24.88 -3.14 -18.48
N SER A 75 24.76 -4.38 -18.01
CA SER A 75 24.52 -5.55 -18.86
C SER A 75 23.03 -5.73 -19.14
N PRO A 76 22.65 -6.27 -20.32
CA PRO A 76 21.25 -6.53 -20.62
C PRO A 76 20.58 -7.40 -19.56
N GLN A 77 19.42 -6.96 -19.08
CA GLN A 77 18.60 -7.65 -18.09
C GLN A 77 17.30 -8.09 -18.73
N GLU A 78 16.93 -9.35 -18.46
CA GLU A 78 15.55 -9.82 -18.62
C GLU A 78 14.93 -10.01 -17.25
N GLY A 79 13.65 -9.66 -17.13
CA GLY A 79 12.89 -9.79 -15.91
C GLY A 79 11.50 -10.35 -16.17
N TYR A 80 11.01 -11.11 -15.20
CA TYR A 80 9.63 -11.58 -15.15
C TYR A 80 8.94 -10.88 -13.99
N LEU A 81 8.08 -9.92 -14.30
CA LEU A 81 7.37 -9.13 -13.31
C LEU A 81 6.05 -9.81 -12.97
N ARG A 82 5.73 -9.92 -11.69
CA ARG A 82 4.51 -10.52 -11.15
C ARG A 82 3.85 -9.54 -10.19
N LEU A 83 2.52 -9.57 -10.15
CA LEU A 83 1.73 -8.87 -9.16
C LEU A 83 0.86 -9.85 -8.40
N TYR A 84 0.79 -9.68 -7.08
CA TYR A 84 -0.06 -10.47 -6.19
C TYR A 84 -1.01 -9.55 -5.44
N ARG A 85 -2.28 -9.96 -5.31
CA ARG A 85 -3.27 -9.20 -4.56
C ARG A 85 -3.29 -9.64 -3.10
N ALA A 86 -3.26 -8.66 -2.21
CA ALA A 86 -3.40 -8.81 -0.77
C ALA A 86 -4.56 -7.93 -0.27
N GLY A 87 -5.05 -8.24 0.93
CA GLY A 87 -5.82 -7.27 1.72
C GLY A 87 -4.88 -6.42 2.57
N VAL A 88 -5.43 -5.40 3.22
CA VAL A 88 -4.71 -4.54 4.15
C VAL A 88 -4.10 -5.38 5.27
N SER A 89 -2.85 -5.11 5.65
CA SER A 89 -2.02 -5.91 6.56
C SER A 89 -1.76 -7.39 6.19
N LEU A 90 -2.32 -7.92 5.09
CA LEU A 90 -2.07 -9.32 4.65
C LEU A 90 -0.71 -9.52 3.97
N PHE A 91 0.11 -8.47 3.80
CA PHE A 91 1.45 -8.59 3.22
C PHE A 91 2.37 -9.52 4.01
N MET A 92 2.15 -9.63 5.32
CA MET A 92 2.94 -10.50 6.20
C MET A 92 2.66 -11.99 5.97
N THR A 93 1.67 -12.35 5.14
CA THR A 93 1.31 -13.75 4.87
C THR A 93 1.38 -14.11 3.37
N PRO A 94 2.60 -14.14 2.78
CA PRO A 94 2.90 -14.71 1.46
C PRO A 94 2.11 -15.95 1.05
N SER A 95 1.90 -16.90 1.96
CA SER A 95 1.12 -18.11 1.71
C SER A 95 -0.33 -17.82 1.26
N VAL A 96 -0.90 -16.69 1.66
CA VAL A 96 -2.25 -16.24 1.28
C VAL A 96 -2.23 -15.49 -0.04
N TRP A 97 -1.40 -14.45 -0.17
CA TRP A 97 -1.45 -13.61 -1.37
C TRP A 97 -0.84 -14.28 -2.61
N ARG A 98 0.02 -15.28 -2.46
CA ARG A 98 0.52 -16.06 -3.62
C ARG A 98 -0.59 -16.78 -4.38
N GLY A 99 -1.66 -17.18 -3.68
CA GLY A 99 -2.87 -17.76 -4.30
C GLY A 99 -3.70 -16.74 -5.08
N ASN A 100 -3.36 -15.45 -4.98
CA ASN A 100 -4.09 -14.33 -5.55
C ASN A 100 -3.28 -13.57 -6.62
N ALA A 101 -2.37 -14.27 -7.32
CA ALA A 101 -1.60 -13.73 -8.43
C ALA A 101 -2.52 -13.09 -9.49
N MET A 102 -2.16 -11.90 -9.94
CA MET A 102 -2.81 -11.24 -11.06
C MET A 102 -2.40 -11.88 -12.38
N LYS A 103 -3.26 -11.75 -13.38
CA LYS A 103 -3.02 -12.30 -14.71
C LYS A 103 -3.20 -11.25 -15.79
N THR A 104 -2.49 -11.42 -16.90
CA THR A 104 -2.76 -10.67 -18.14
C THR A 104 -4.12 -11.07 -18.72
N PRO A 105 -4.67 -10.33 -19.70
CA PRO A 105 -5.89 -10.76 -20.41
C PRO A 105 -5.79 -12.17 -21.02
N ALA A 106 -4.59 -12.59 -21.42
CA ALA A 106 -4.33 -13.93 -21.95
C ALA A 106 -4.21 -15.02 -20.85
N GLY A 107 -4.23 -14.63 -19.58
CA GLY A 107 -4.10 -15.54 -18.44
C GLY A 107 -2.66 -15.77 -17.96
N ASP A 108 -1.67 -15.07 -18.52
CA ASP A 108 -0.27 -15.22 -18.11
C ASP A 108 -0.06 -14.69 -16.70
N PRO A 109 0.71 -15.39 -15.84
CA PRO A 109 0.93 -15.00 -14.45
C PRO A 109 2.04 -13.96 -14.28
N PHE A 110 2.69 -13.54 -15.37
CA PHE A 110 3.76 -12.55 -15.35
C PHE A 110 3.79 -11.76 -16.66
N VAL A 111 4.52 -10.66 -16.65
CA VAL A 111 4.89 -9.91 -17.86
C VAL A 111 6.41 -9.92 -18.00
N LYS A 112 6.91 -10.07 -19.23
CA LYS A 112 8.35 -10.07 -19.51
C LYS A 112 8.79 -8.65 -19.81
N VAL A 113 9.94 -8.25 -19.26
CA VAL A 113 10.60 -6.98 -19.57
C VAL A 113 12.05 -7.23 -19.97
N SER A 114 12.59 -6.31 -20.76
CA SER A 114 13.98 -6.30 -21.19
C SER A 114 14.54 -4.88 -21.06
N ALA A 115 15.67 -4.75 -20.39
CA ALA A 115 16.44 -3.51 -20.27
C ALA A 115 17.84 -3.75 -20.84
N THR A 116 18.39 -2.80 -21.58
CA THR A 116 19.66 -2.99 -22.30
C THR A 116 20.85 -2.38 -21.57
N SER A 117 20.62 -1.26 -20.89
CA SER A 117 21.63 -0.42 -20.26
C SER A 117 21.20 -0.01 -18.86
N LYS A 118 22.18 0.42 -18.05
CA LYS A 118 21.91 0.96 -16.71
C LYS A 118 21.06 2.22 -16.84
N GLY A 119 19.99 2.28 -16.05
CA GLY A 119 19.05 3.39 -16.04
C GLY A 119 17.88 3.26 -17.02
N ASP A 120 17.89 2.26 -17.92
CA ASP A 120 16.75 1.98 -18.79
C ASP A 120 15.52 1.66 -17.94
N VAL A 121 14.39 2.27 -18.29
CA VAL A 121 13.08 1.96 -17.70
C VAL A 121 12.36 1.00 -18.62
N ALA A 122 12.23 -0.26 -18.20
CA ALA A 122 11.54 -1.29 -18.94
C ALA A 122 10.11 -1.47 -18.42
N VAL A 123 9.15 -1.49 -19.33
CA VAL A 123 7.71 -1.52 -19.00
C VAL A 123 7.13 -2.88 -19.41
N GLY A 124 6.31 -3.46 -18.53
CA GLY A 124 5.43 -4.56 -18.88
C GLY A 124 4.33 -4.08 -19.82
N VAL A 125 4.56 -4.16 -21.13
CA VAL A 125 3.65 -3.59 -22.15
C VAL A 125 2.26 -4.25 -22.17
N THR A 126 2.15 -5.48 -21.68
CA THR A 126 0.85 -6.12 -21.45
C THR A 126 0.44 -5.85 -20.01
N PRO A 127 -0.70 -5.21 -19.75
CA PRO A 127 -1.16 -5.00 -18.37
C PRO A 127 -1.65 -6.30 -17.74
N PHE A 128 -1.62 -6.33 -16.41
CA PHE A 128 -2.46 -7.24 -15.64
C PHE A 128 -3.90 -6.71 -15.58
N VAL A 129 -4.86 -7.59 -15.35
CA VAL A 129 -6.28 -7.24 -15.18
C VAL A 129 -6.71 -7.44 -13.74
N LEU A 130 -7.32 -6.41 -13.17
CA LEU A 130 -7.96 -6.43 -11.86
C LEU A 130 -9.48 -6.37 -12.00
N ASP A 131 -10.14 -7.45 -11.61
CA ASP A 131 -11.60 -7.49 -11.40
C ASP A 131 -11.91 -6.96 -10.00
N ALA A 132 -12.36 -5.70 -9.94
CA ALA A 132 -12.74 -5.03 -8.71
C ALA A 132 -14.19 -5.34 -8.28
N THR A 133 -15.01 -5.94 -9.16
CA THR A 133 -16.37 -6.37 -8.81
C THR A 133 -16.37 -7.65 -7.97
N ALA A 134 -15.30 -8.45 -8.10
CA ALA A 134 -15.12 -9.72 -7.41
C ALA A 134 -14.01 -9.67 -6.34
N SER A 135 -13.42 -8.50 -6.06
CA SER A 135 -12.27 -8.37 -5.18
C SER A 135 -12.35 -7.15 -4.29
N ASN A 136 -12.02 -7.34 -3.01
CA ASN A 136 -11.73 -6.29 -2.04
C ASN A 136 -10.23 -6.19 -1.73
N ARG A 137 -9.37 -6.77 -2.59
CA ARG A 137 -7.91 -6.89 -2.39
C ARG A 137 -7.19 -5.92 -3.32
N PHE A 138 -7.07 -4.68 -2.87
CA PHE A 138 -6.48 -3.57 -3.63
C PHE A 138 -5.04 -3.25 -3.23
N CYS A 139 -4.50 -4.02 -2.30
CA CYS A 139 -3.09 -4.00 -1.95
C CYS A 139 -2.32 -4.93 -2.88
N LEU A 140 -1.21 -4.47 -3.45
CA LEU A 140 -0.45 -5.20 -4.46
C LEU A 140 1.01 -5.38 -4.02
N VAL A 141 1.52 -6.61 -4.14
CA VAL A 141 2.94 -6.93 -4.02
C VAL A 141 3.51 -7.18 -5.40
N GLY A 142 4.51 -6.40 -5.79
CA GLY A 142 5.26 -6.57 -7.03
C GLY A 142 6.54 -7.34 -6.80
N ILE A 143 6.81 -8.33 -7.66
CA ILE A 143 8.06 -9.11 -7.63
C ILE A 143 8.64 -9.22 -9.05
N ALA A 144 9.90 -8.83 -9.20
CA ALA A 144 10.72 -9.09 -10.36
C ALA A 144 11.61 -10.31 -10.10
N ASN A 145 11.50 -11.35 -10.92
CA ASN A 145 12.37 -12.53 -10.85
C ASN A 145 13.27 -12.65 -12.08
N THR A 146 14.42 -13.30 -11.91
CA THR A 146 15.34 -13.65 -12.98
C THR A 146 14.77 -14.74 -13.89
N ASP A 147 13.94 -15.62 -13.33
CA ASP A 147 13.39 -16.80 -13.99
C ASP A 147 11.87 -16.75 -14.17
N ARG A 148 11.36 -17.59 -15.07
CA ARG A 148 9.93 -17.81 -15.28
C ARG A 148 9.24 -18.46 -14.09
N THR A 149 9.99 -19.11 -13.21
CA THR A 149 9.47 -19.68 -11.96
C THR A 149 9.40 -18.59 -10.90
N GLU A 150 8.27 -18.49 -10.21
CA GLU A 150 8.13 -17.53 -9.11
C GLU A 150 9.06 -17.87 -7.94
N THR A 151 9.62 -16.85 -7.32
CA THR A 151 10.23 -16.95 -5.98
C THR A 151 9.47 -15.99 -5.09
N VAL A 152 8.83 -16.55 -4.06
CA VAL A 152 7.98 -15.85 -3.09
C VAL A 152 8.54 -16.18 -1.70
N PRO A 153 8.62 -15.23 -0.76
CA PRO A 153 9.14 -15.50 0.59
C PRO A 153 8.19 -16.42 1.38
N GLU A 154 8.69 -16.97 2.47
CA GLU A 154 7.85 -17.60 3.49
C GLU A 154 7.07 -16.54 4.28
N ASP A 155 6.08 -16.98 5.07
CA ASP A 155 5.32 -16.07 5.92
C ASP A 155 6.22 -15.35 6.94
N PHE A 156 6.03 -14.04 7.05
CA PHE A 156 6.79 -13.19 7.95
C PHE A 156 6.27 -13.34 9.37
N ARG A 157 7.18 -13.50 10.33
CA ARG A 157 6.84 -13.70 11.74
C ARG A 157 6.71 -12.40 12.50
N THR A 158 7.33 -11.32 11.99
CA THR A 158 7.31 -9.99 12.61
C THR A 158 7.09 -8.92 11.55
N TYR A 159 6.62 -7.74 11.98
CA TYR A 159 6.57 -6.58 11.11
C TYR A 159 7.98 -6.15 10.64
N ASP A 160 8.99 -6.30 11.51
CA ASP A 160 10.39 -5.99 11.20
C ASP A 160 10.88 -6.80 10.00
N GLU A 161 10.65 -8.12 10.00
CA GLU A 161 11.04 -9.01 8.90
C GLU A 161 10.39 -8.60 7.57
N PHE A 162 9.11 -8.25 7.59
CA PHE A 162 8.39 -7.81 6.39
C PHE A 162 8.95 -6.48 5.84
N VAL A 163 9.09 -5.46 6.70
CA VAL A 163 9.59 -4.14 6.29
C VAL A 163 11.02 -4.26 5.77
N VAL A 164 11.88 -4.97 6.50
CA VAL A 164 13.26 -5.24 6.08
C VAL A 164 13.30 -5.97 4.75
N TRP A 165 12.44 -6.96 4.53
CA TRP A 165 12.39 -7.68 3.26
C TRP A 165 12.05 -6.77 2.09
N VAL A 166 11.09 -5.86 2.22
CA VAL A 166 10.79 -4.90 1.14
C VAL A 166 12.03 -4.04 0.85
N HIS A 167 12.59 -3.38 1.86
CA HIS A 167 13.68 -2.43 1.67
C HIS A 167 15.03 -3.08 1.28
N GLN A 168 15.23 -4.37 1.53
CA GLN A 168 16.46 -5.09 1.16
C GLN A 168 16.43 -5.70 -0.24
N ASN A 169 15.30 -5.67 -0.94
CA ASN A 169 15.14 -6.36 -2.22
C ASN A 169 14.69 -5.39 -3.32
N PRO A 170 15.62 -4.87 -4.15
CA PRO A 170 15.28 -3.93 -5.24
C PRO A 170 14.26 -4.46 -6.24
N GLY A 171 14.15 -5.79 -6.38
CA GLY A 171 13.16 -6.44 -7.23
C GLY A 171 11.77 -6.58 -6.58
N VAL A 172 11.51 -5.93 -5.45
CA VAL A 172 10.27 -6.02 -4.69
C VAL A 172 9.71 -4.61 -4.48
N CYS A 173 8.39 -4.47 -4.55
CA CYS A 173 7.71 -3.27 -4.07
C CYS A 173 6.30 -3.59 -3.62
N VAL A 174 5.67 -2.65 -2.92
CA VAL A 174 4.26 -2.75 -2.53
C VAL A 174 3.53 -1.45 -2.88
N ARG A 175 2.28 -1.58 -3.34
CA ARG A 175 1.39 -0.45 -3.59
C ARG A 175 -0.02 -0.75 -3.15
N ASN A 176 -0.65 0.20 -2.48
CA ASN A 176 -2.08 0.14 -2.23
C ASN A 176 -2.81 1.04 -3.22
N LEU A 177 -3.77 0.46 -3.95
CA LEU A 177 -4.53 1.17 -4.96
C LEU A 177 -5.72 1.88 -4.32
N ASN A 178 -5.90 3.16 -4.68
CA ASN A 178 -7.10 3.90 -4.31
C ASN A 178 -8.28 3.43 -5.15
N VAL A 179 -9.43 3.26 -4.52
CA VAL A 179 -10.65 2.76 -5.16
C VAL A 179 -11.72 3.84 -5.20
N ILE A 180 -12.46 3.92 -6.31
CA ILE A 180 -13.65 4.77 -6.40
C ILE A 180 -14.81 4.13 -5.62
N GLY A 181 -15.23 4.77 -4.54
CA GLY A 181 -16.48 4.51 -3.83
C GLY A 181 -17.68 5.16 -4.53
N THR A 182 -18.82 4.45 -4.57
CA THR A 182 -20.09 4.92 -5.17
C THR A 182 -21.22 5.04 -4.15
N THR A 183 -20.90 4.91 -2.86
CA THR A 183 -21.86 5.08 -1.76
C THR A 183 -22.38 6.50 -1.75
N LYS A 184 -23.70 6.68 -1.56
CA LYS A 184 -24.31 8.02 -1.61
C LYS A 184 -24.02 8.86 -0.36
N THR A 185 -24.13 8.28 0.84
CA THR A 185 -24.03 9.07 2.08
C THR A 185 -23.15 8.40 3.12
N ASN A 186 -23.56 7.26 3.66
CA ASN A 186 -22.76 6.54 4.63
C ASN A 186 -21.72 5.67 3.95
N TYR A 187 -20.51 5.71 4.47
CA TYR A 187 -19.39 4.90 4.02
C TYR A 187 -18.87 4.04 5.17
N GLU A 188 -18.52 2.80 4.85
CA GLU A 188 -17.89 1.85 5.77
C GLU A 188 -16.97 0.91 5.00
N GLN A 189 -15.79 0.63 5.57
CA GLN A 189 -14.81 -0.30 5.06
C GLN A 189 -14.19 -1.10 6.21
N LEU A 190 -13.79 -2.34 5.90
CA LEU A 190 -13.01 -3.20 6.79
C LEU A 190 -11.60 -3.35 6.23
N ASP A 191 -10.63 -2.84 6.99
CA ASP A 191 -9.21 -2.97 6.69
C ASP A 191 -8.60 -4.03 7.58
N GLY A 192 -7.90 -5.00 7.00
CA GLY A 192 -7.21 -6.02 7.79
C GLY A 192 -6.18 -5.41 8.73
N LEU A 193 -6.09 -5.96 9.93
CA LEU A 193 -5.11 -5.63 10.95
C LEU A 193 -4.58 -6.94 11.52
N LYS A 194 -3.27 -7.13 11.51
CA LYS A 194 -2.64 -8.38 11.92
C LYS A 194 -1.42 -8.11 12.77
N ASN A 195 -1.29 -8.78 13.91
CA ASN A 195 -0.04 -8.87 14.68
C ASN A 195 0.37 -10.36 14.75
N PRO A 196 1.35 -10.81 13.93
CA PRO A 196 1.75 -12.22 13.91
C PRO A 196 2.57 -12.63 15.13
N GLU A 197 3.07 -11.66 15.90
CA GLU A 197 4.06 -11.86 16.95
C GLU A 197 3.44 -12.40 18.25
N ASP A 198 4.29 -13.01 19.09
CA ASP A 198 3.90 -13.55 20.41
C ASP A 198 3.65 -12.47 21.48
N THR A 199 3.91 -11.20 21.15
CA THR A 199 3.81 -10.09 22.10
C THR A 199 2.92 -8.99 21.54
N PRO A 200 2.21 -8.23 22.42
CA PRO A 200 1.43 -7.10 21.97
C PRO A 200 2.33 -6.03 21.32
N ARG A 201 1.74 -5.22 20.44
CA ARG A 201 2.42 -4.10 19.78
C ARG A 201 1.64 -2.82 19.98
N HIS A 202 2.33 -1.74 20.38
CA HIS A 202 1.74 -0.41 20.26
C HIS A 202 1.65 -0.02 18.78
N ALA A 203 0.56 0.67 18.47
CA ALA A 203 0.19 1.00 17.10
C ALA A 203 -0.37 2.41 17.04
N ALA A 204 -0.25 3.05 15.88
CA ALA A 204 -0.86 4.32 15.58
C ALA A 204 -1.65 4.22 14.27
N PHE A 205 -2.84 4.80 14.27
CA PHE A 205 -3.71 4.88 13.11
C PHE A 205 -3.96 6.34 12.76
N TYR A 206 -3.96 6.66 11.49
CA TYR A 206 -4.25 7.99 10.97
C TYR A 206 -5.31 7.86 9.90
N LEU A 207 -6.49 8.45 10.14
CA LEU A 207 -7.53 8.58 9.14
C LEU A 207 -7.52 10.02 8.63
N THR A 208 -7.03 10.22 7.41
CA THR A 208 -7.00 11.52 6.75
C THR A 208 -8.19 11.66 5.82
N ALA A 209 -9.07 12.60 6.12
CA ALA A 209 -10.12 13.05 5.24
C ALA A 209 -9.61 14.23 4.41
N THR A 210 -9.81 14.19 3.09
CA THR A 210 -9.44 15.29 2.17
C THR A 210 -10.62 15.61 1.26
N ASN A 211 -10.90 16.89 1.04
CA ASN A 211 -12.06 17.39 0.27
C ASN A 211 -13.39 16.78 0.75
N VAL A 212 -13.50 16.52 2.06
CA VAL A 212 -14.72 16.00 2.69
C VAL A 212 -15.52 17.18 3.25
N PRO A 213 -16.88 17.22 3.12
CA PRO A 213 -17.67 18.34 3.62
C PRO A 213 -17.49 18.54 5.12
N VAL A 214 -17.32 19.80 5.53
CA VAL A 214 -17.27 20.19 6.95
C VAL A 214 -18.52 19.72 7.68
N GLY A 215 -18.35 19.15 8.86
CA GLY A 215 -19.44 18.52 9.62
C GLY A 215 -19.63 17.03 9.33
N THR A 216 -18.86 16.44 8.41
CA THR A 216 -18.79 14.98 8.25
C THR A 216 -18.16 14.37 9.48
N THR A 217 -18.77 13.31 10.02
CA THR A 217 -18.17 12.52 11.08
C THR A 217 -17.35 11.39 10.46
N ILE A 218 -16.07 11.29 10.80
CA ILE A 218 -15.19 10.19 10.40
C ILE A 218 -14.78 9.40 11.64
N GLY A 219 -14.52 8.10 11.48
CA GLY A 219 -14.09 7.28 12.62
C GLY A 219 -13.44 5.96 12.25
N MET A 220 -12.78 5.40 13.26
CA MET A 220 -12.08 4.13 13.22
C MET A 220 -12.45 3.30 14.46
N GLN A 221 -12.61 1.99 14.28
CA GLN A 221 -12.94 1.10 15.38
C GLN A 221 -12.29 -0.28 15.23
N CYS A 222 -11.70 -0.78 16.30
CA CYS A 222 -11.25 -2.17 16.47
C CYS A 222 -11.24 -2.50 17.96
N GLU A 223 -12.33 -3.09 18.46
CA GLU A 223 -12.53 -3.40 19.87
C GLU A 223 -11.41 -4.28 20.47
N PRO A 224 -10.93 -5.37 19.82
CA PRO A 224 -9.84 -6.16 20.37
C PRO A 224 -8.53 -5.39 20.56
N ALA A 225 -8.31 -4.37 19.72
CA ALA A 225 -7.16 -3.47 19.80
C ALA A 225 -7.47 -2.22 20.64
N LYS A 226 -8.68 -2.10 21.23
CA LYS A 226 -9.14 -0.93 21.98
C LYS A 226 -9.05 0.38 21.18
N LEU A 227 -9.22 0.28 19.86
CA LEU A 227 -9.32 1.44 18.98
C LEU A 227 -10.80 1.85 18.92
N GLU A 228 -11.10 3.06 19.38
CA GLU A 228 -12.37 3.72 19.16
C GLU A 228 -12.12 5.22 19.09
N ALA A 229 -12.14 5.76 17.88
CA ALA A 229 -11.84 7.16 17.63
C ALA A 229 -12.80 7.71 16.59
N SER A 230 -13.30 8.92 16.81
CA SER A 230 -14.08 9.65 15.82
C SER A 230 -13.92 11.14 16.00
N VAL A 231 -14.12 11.89 14.93
CA VAL A 231 -14.12 13.35 14.94
C VAL A 231 -15.14 13.87 13.94
N VAL A 232 -15.72 15.02 14.24
CA VAL A 232 -16.49 15.81 13.29
C VAL A 232 -15.52 16.76 12.60
N THR A 233 -15.38 16.62 11.29
CA THR A 233 -14.48 17.43 10.46
C THR A 233 -14.79 18.92 10.63
N SER A 234 -13.74 19.71 10.86
CA SER A 234 -13.83 21.16 11.04
C SER A 234 -13.31 21.94 9.83
N SER A 235 -12.65 21.25 8.90
CA SER A 235 -12.16 21.78 7.64
C SER A 235 -12.24 20.72 6.54
N GLU A 236 -11.99 21.11 5.29
CA GLU A 236 -11.99 20.20 4.14
C GLU A 236 -10.85 19.16 4.20
N THR A 237 -9.85 19.35 5.07
CA THR A 237 -8.80 18.35 5.33
C THR A 237 -8.62 18.16 6.82
N GLU A 238 -8.94 16.97 7.31
CA GLU A 238 -8.91 16.65 8.73
C GLU A 238 -8.19 15.31 8.92
N THR A 239 -7.25 15.25 9.86
CA THR A 239 -6.58 13.99 10.22
C THR A 239 -6.98 13.60 11.63
N LEU A 240 -7.66 12.45 11.74
CA LEU A 240 -7.92 11.77 13.00
C LEU A 240 -6.76 10.82 13.31
N SER A 241 -5.97 11.12 14.31
CA SER A 241 -4.95 10.20 14.84
C SER A 241 -5.48 9.45 16.07
N ALA A 242 -5.13 8.18 16.19
CA ALA A 242 -5.39 7.40 17.40
C ALA A 242 -4.24 6.43 17.68
N ALA A 243 -3.72 6.45 18.90
CA ALA A 243 -2.77 5.44 19.35
C ALA A 243 -3.47 4.30 20.08
N VAL A 244 -3.01 3.09 19.81
CA VAL A 244 -3.47 1.85 20.40
C VAL A 244 -2.38 1.31 21.32
N PRO A 245 -2.69 1.05 22.60
CA PRO A 245 -1.69 0.59 23.56
C PRO A 245 -1.27 -0.87 23.33
N ALA A 246 -2.11 -1.68 22.68
CA ALA A 246 -1.80 -3.09 22.46
C ALA A 246 -2.70 -3.67 21.36
N VAL A 247 -2.14 -3.87 20.16
CA VAL A 247 -2.66 -4.87 19.23
C VAL A 247 -2.30 -6.24 19.81
N PRO A 248 -3.28 -7.12 20.11
CA PRO A 248 -3.01 -8.39 20.79
C PRO A 248 -2.01 -9.28 20.04
N PRO A 249 -1.27 -10.18 20.73
CA PRO A 249 -0.49 -11.24 20.09
C PRO A 249 -1.36 -12.08 19.16
N HIS A 250 -0.80 -12.54 18.04
CA HIS A 250 -1.49 -13.35 17.03
C HIS A 250 -2.84 -12.79 16.56
N PHE A 251 -3.04 -11.48 16.67
CA PHE A 251 -4.26 -10.84 16.21
C PHE A 251 -4.36 -10.96 14.69
N ASP A 252 -5.52 -11.37 14.20
CA ASP A 252 -5.88 -11.41 12.77
C ASP A 252 -7.34 -11.00 12.67
N GLY A 253 -7.57 -9.73 12.36
CA GLY A 253 -8.90 -9.12 12.40
C GLY A 253 -8.97 -7.88 11.52
N PHE A 254 -9.88 -6.97 11.86
CA PHE A 254 -10.17 -5.80 11.03
C PHE A 254 -10.29 -4.52 11.86
N VAL A 255 -9.83 -3.42 11.28
CA VAL A 255 -10.21 -2.06 11.63
C VAL A 255 -11.38 -1.66 10.75
N ARG A 256 -12.48 -1.25 11.38
CA ARG A 256 -13.61 -0.63 10.71
C ARG A 256 -13.34 0.86 10.54
N VAL A 257 -13.26 1.31 9.31
CA VAL A 257 -13.24 2.73 8.95
C VAL A 257 -14.64 3.12 8.50
N TRP A 258 -15.14 4.27 8.95
CA TRP A 258 -16.46 4.74 8.57
C TRP A 258 -16.51 6.26 8.48
N ALA A 259 -17.46 6.74 7.69
CA ALA A 259 -17.77 8.15 7.62
C ALA A 259 -19.25 8.40 7.33
N VAL A 260 -19.78 9.49 7.88
CA VAL A 260 -21.18 9.90 7.78
C VAL A 260 -21.23 11.37 7.42
N LEU A 261 -21.71 11.68 6.21
CA LEU A 261 -21.94 13.05 5.76
C LEU A 261 -22.96 13.78 6.66
N PRO A 262 -22.84 15.11 6.82
CA PRO A 262 -23.83 15.87 7.55
C PRO A 262 -25.19 15.83 6.81
N PRO A 263 -26.33 15.96 7.51
CA PRO A 263 -27.65 15.87 6.87
C PRO A 263 -27.92 16.88 5.75
N SER A 264 -27.14 17.97 5.69
CA SER A 264 -27.20 18.98 4.62
C SER A 264 -26.57 18.54 3.31
N GLU A 265 -25.74 17.49 3.33
CA GLU A 265 -25.00 17.01 2.17
C GLU A 265 -25.65 15.74 1.60
N PRO A 266 -26.22 15.79 0.38
CA PRO A 266 -26.94 14.67 -0.20
C PRO A 266 -26.02 13.60 -0.81
N SER A 267 -24.75 13.93 -1.07
CA SER A 267 -23.77 13.06 -1.70
C SER A 267 -22.34 13.45 -1.39
N TRP A 268 -21.41 12.50 -1.52
CA TRP A 268 -19.97 12.79 -1.45
C TRP A 268 -19.54 13.71 -2.60
N PRO A 269 -18.68 14.72 -2.35
CA PRO A 269 -18.03 15.49 -3.41
C PRO A 269 -17.17 14.60 -4.30
N ASP A 270 -17.00 15.00 -5.56
CA ASP A 270 -15.99 14.41 -6.43
C ASP A 270 -14.60 14.60 -5.81
N ASP A 271 -13.79 13.54 -5.85
CA ASP A 271 -12.43 13.51 -5.33
C ASP A 271 -12.32 13.67 -3.80
N ALA A 272 -13.44 13.63 -3.06
CA ALA A 272 -13.40 13.44 -1.61
C ALA A 272 -12.67 12.14 -1.28
N ARG A 273 -11.85 12.12 -0.25
CA ARG A 273 -10.95 10.99 0.05
C ARG A 273 -10.89 10.68 1.53
N LEU A 274 -10.79 9.39 1.84
CA LEU A 274 -10.44 8.86 3.16
C LEU A 274 -9.25 7.94 3.03
N ASP A 275 -8.16 8.26 3.71
CA ASP A 275 -6.94 7.46 3.77
C ASP A 275 -6.67 6.99 5.20
N LEU A 276 -6.62 5.67 5.39
CA LEU A 276 -6.16 5.04 6.62
C LEU A 276 -4.69 4.67 6.49
N ASP A 277 -3.85 5.26 7.31
CA ASP A 277 -2.46 4.88 7.49
C ASP A 277 -2.25 4.19 8.85
N TYR A 278 -1.45 3.14 8.87
CA TYR A 278 -1.19 2.30 10.05
C TYR A 278 0.31 2.15 10.30
N GLY A 279 0.76 2.56 11.48
CA GLY A 279 2.14 2.42 11.94
C GLY A 279 2.25 1.57 13.19
N VAL A 280 3.35 0.82 13.31
CA VAL A 280 3.67 -0.02 14.47
C VAL A 280 4.95 0.47 15.12
N GLU A 281 5.02 0.35 16.44
CA GLU A 281 6.25 0.66 17.18
C GLU A 281 7.40 -0.29 16.78
N MET A 282 8.57 0.28 16.56
CA MET A 282 9.81 -0.46 16.36
C MET A 282 10.86 -0.05 17.38
N ALA A 283 11.55 -1.04 17.92
CA ALA A 283 12.65 -0.86 18.86
C ALA A 283 13.96 -0.50 18.17
N PRO A 284 14.90 0.22 18.80
CA PRO A 284 16.24 0.45 18.23
C PRO A 284 17.01 -0.82 17.88
N SER A 285 16.65 -1.97 18.47
CA SER A 285 17.22 -3.27 18.16
C SER A 285 16.66 -3.91 16.88
N MET A 286 15.53 -3.41 16.37
CA MET A 286 14.89 -3.86 15.13
C MET A 286 15.48 -3.08 13.96
N GLN A 287 15.75 -3.76 12.84
CA GLN A 287 16.38 -3.13 11.69
C GLN A 287 15.48 -2.07 11.04
N SER A 288 14.17 -2.26 11.13
CA SER A 288 13.17 -1.36 10.57
C SER A 288 13.03 -0.02 11.27
N HIS A 289 13.59 0.12 12.48
CA HIS A 289 13.63 1.37 13.23
C HIS A 289 14.12 2.56 12.39
N GLN A 290 15.08 2.33 11.50
CA GLN A 290 15.68 3.38 10.68
C GLN A 290 14.69 4.08 9.74
N TRP A 291 13.60 3.41 9.32
CA TRP A 291 12.57 3.97 8.44
C TRP A 291 11.40 4.60 9.20
N GLY A 292 11.45 4.59 10.53
CA GLY A 292 10.38 5.12 11.36
C GLY A 292 10.53 6.60 11.69
N VAL A 293 9.41 7.23 12.02
CA VAL A 293 9.33 8.60 12.52
C VAL A 293 9.17 8.61 14.04
N HIS A 294 9.55 9.70 14.70
CA HIS A 294 9.35 9.79 16.14
C HIS A 294 7.86 10.01 16.44
N PRO A 295 7.21 9.28 17.37
CA PRO A 295 5.78 9.40 17.63
C PRO A 295 5.30 10.83 17.91
N ARG A 296 6.11 11.62 18.62
CA ARG A 296 5.81 13.05 18.92
C ARG A 296 5.80 13.97 17.70
N GLU A 297 6.33 13.54 16.57
CA GLU A 297 6.31 14.31 15.31
C GLU A 297 4.96 14.19 14.60
N VAL A 298 4.20 13.13 14.89
CA VAL A 298 3.00 12.75 14.13
C VAL A 298 1.76 12.54 14.99
N LEU A 299 1.89 12.33 16.31
CA LEU A 299 0.80 12.15 17.26
C LEU A 299 0.64 13.32 18.22
N CYS A 300 -0.57 13.48 18.75
CA CYS A 300 -0.81 14.38 19.86
C CYS A 300 -0.03 13.95 21.12
N ALA A 301 0.20 14.87 22.07
CA ALA A 301 1.04 14.59 23.23
C ALA A 301 0.53 13.42 24.10
N ALA A 302 -0.79 13.26 24.23
CA ALA A 302 -1.39 12.18 25.00
C ALA A 302 -1.11 10.81 24.33
N ASP A 303 -1.36 10.70 23.03
CA ASP A 303 -1.12 9.49 22.25
C ASP A 303 0.37 9.16 22.15
N ALA A 304 1.21 10.16 21.90
CA ALA A 304 2.65 9.99 21.82
C ALA A 304 3.27 9.50 23.14
N SER A 305 2.60 9.74 24.28
CA SER A 305 3.08 9.29 25.60
C SER A 305 2.95 7.78 25.83
N LEU A 306 2.16 7.08 25.00
CA LEU A 306 2.07 5.62 25.01
C LEU A 306 3.34 4.96 24.49
N PHE A 307 4.13 5.68 23.68
CA PHE A 307 5.33 5.14 23.06
C PHE A 307 6.58 5.52 23.87
N ASN A 308 7.51 4.56 24.00
CA ASN A 308 8.84 4.86 24.52
C ASN A 308 9.54 5.86 23.59
N SER A 309 10.25 6.85 24.14
CA SER A 309 10.97 7.86 23.35
C SER A 309 12.09 7.30 22.48
N ALA A 310 12.57 6.08 22.75
CA ALA A 310 13.53 5.38 21.89
C ALA A 310 12.86 4.69 20.70
N PHE A 311 11.55 4.46 20.74
CA PHE A 311 10.80 3.81 19.67
C PHE A 311 10.46 4.79 18.55
N ARG A 312 10.32 4.21 17.36
CA ARG A 312 9.84 4.90 16.16
C ARG A 312 8.62 4.20 15.62
N LEU A 313 7.72 4.96 15.02
CA LEU A 313 6.58 4.43 14.28
C LEU A 313 7.00 4.15 12.86
N VAL A 314 6.92 2.88 12.45
CA VAL A 314 7.17 2.44 11.08
C VAL A 314 5.84 2.14 10.43
N MET A 315 5.61 2.70 9.25
CA MET A 315 4.37 2.51 8.50
C MET A 315 4.32 1.10 7.92
N VAL A 316 3.26 0.35 8.26
CA VAL A 316 3.04 -1.06 7.89
C VAL A 316 1.64 -1.29 7.29
N GLY A 317 0.94 -0.22 6.93
CA GLY A 317 -0.30 -0.26 6.18
C GLY A 317 -0.73 1.13 5.72
N SER A 318 -1.42 1.20 4.57
CA SER A 318 -1.97 2.43 4.01
C SER A 318 -3.15 2.10 3.08
N CYS A 319 -4.35 2.63 3.24
CA CYS A 319 -5.49 2.31 2.39
C CYS A 319 -6.35 3.53 2.13
N GLY A 320 -6.69 3.75 0.86
CA GLY A 320 -7.42 4.94 0.43
C GLY A 320 -8.70 4.61 -0.32
N THR A 321 -9.76 5.33 -0.01
CA THR A 321 -10.98 5.40 -0.83
C THR A 321 -11.17 6.82 -1.33
N ILE A 322 -11.44 6.95 -2.63
CA ILE A 322 -11.82 8.21 -3.27
C ILE A 322 -13.30 8.10 -3.64
N PHE A 323 -14.09 9.12 -3.37
CA PHE A 323 -15.49 9.16 -3.70
C PHE A 323 -15.72 9.89 -5.03
N LYS A 324 -16.78 9.48 -5.72
CA LYS A 324 -17.36 10.25 -6.82
C LYS A 324 -18.81 10.54 -6.52
N SER A 325 -19.26 11.72 -6.93
CA SER A 325 -20.67 12.08 -6.93
C SER A 325 -21.46 11.03 -7.71
N ALA A 326 -22.56 10.58 -7.11
CA ALA A 326 -23.36 9.44 -7.56
C ALA A 326 -24.64 9.88 -8.27
#